data_AF-A0A7C5E8X2-F1
#
_entry.id   AF-A0A7C5E8X2-F1
#
_cell.length_a   1.000
_cell.length_b   1.000
_cell.length_c   1.000
_cell.angle_alpha   90.00
_cell.angle_beta   90.00
_cell.angle_gamma   90.00
#
_symmetry.space_group_name_H-M   'P 1'
#
loop_
_entity.id
_entity.type
_entity.pdbx_description
1 polymer ?
#
loop_
_entity_poly.entity_id
_entity_poly.type
_entity_poly.pdbx_seq_one_letter_code
_entity_poly.pdbx_strand_id
1 'polypeptide(L)'
;MKSRWSFVSVLQAAMSNYPSWAARRRKSPLSDHRQGVLRRARRWAVPFSLLYGILGTILLPGCGGQQVASPPALFLPPAAASLSPPSTSLPAGQFSFLAPSTPTTVAPPSGVLCRNDLQYLEDLTIPDGSLVAPGSLLDKQWRVKNSGDCNWDGHYRLRLVSGDALGAAPEQALYPARAGTEAVLRILFTAPLVAGTYRSEWQAYAPDNTPFGEPVFIEVVVSP
;
A
#
# COMPACT_ATOMS: atom_id res chain seq x y z
N MET A 1 40.90 -62.82 34.99
CA MET A 1 40.05 -63.68 34.11
C MET A 1 38.94 -62.80 33.56
N LYS A 2 38.99 -62.51 32.25
CA LYS A 2 37.97 -62.88 31.23
C LYS A 2 36.63 -62.15 31.44
N SER A 3 36.00 -61.48 30.49
CA SER A 3 36.10 -61.30 29.04
C SER A 3 35.01 -60.27 28.71
N ARG A 4 35.24 -59.19 27.97
CA ARG A 4 35.42 -59.08 26.52
C ARG A 4 34.14 -59.27 25.66
N TRP A 5 33.72 -58.18 24.97
CA TRP A 5 33.17 -58.03 23.59
C TRP A 5 31.84 -58.77 23.25
N SER A 6 30.97 -58.40 22.30
CA SER A 6 30.67 -57.26 21.39
C SER A 6 29.57 -57.75 20.41
N PHE A 7 28.95 -56.82 19.64
CA PHE A 7 28.16 -57.00 18.40
C PHE A 7 26.70 -57.51 18.53
N VAL A 8 25.68 -56.98 17.81
CA VAL A 8 25.60 -56.63 16.38
C VAL A 8 24.56 -55.50 16.09
N SER A 9 24.96 -54.61 15.17
CA SER A 9 24.27 -53.71 14.20
C SER A 9 22.74 -53.54 14.12
N VAL A 10 22.29 -52.31 13.78
CA VAL A 10 21.80 -51.89 12.43
C VAL A 10 21.41 -50.37 12.39
N LEU A 11 22.01 -49.61 11.44
CA LEU A 11 21.62 -48.33 10.76
C LEU A 11 21.24 -47.08 11.61
N GLN A 12 21.91 -45.92 11.61
CA GLN A 12 22.47 -44.97 10.60
C GLN A 12 21.45 -44.03 9.90
N ALA A 13 21.78 -42.72 9.95
CA ALA A 13 21.23 -41.55 9.22
C ALA A 13 19.93 -40.93 9.80
N ALA A 14 19.72 -39.60 9.92
CA ALA A 14 20.31 -38.46 9.24
C ALA A 14 20.27 -37.18 10.11
N MET A 15 21.44 -36.57 10.32
CA MET A 15 21.61 -35.15 10.67
C MET A 15 22.40 -34.51 9.54
N SER A 16 21.73 -34.02 8.50
CA SER A 16 22.31 -33.07 7.54
C SER A 16 21.22 -32.61 6.57
N ASN A 17 20.80 -31.34 6.64
CA ASN A 17 20.30 -30.57 5.50
C ASN A 17 20.02 -29.13 5.91
N TYR A 18 21.07 -28.32 5.97
CA TYR A 18 20.99 -26.87 5.75
C TYR A 18 21.64 -26.57 4.41
N PRO A 19 20.93 -26.05 3.39
CA PRO A 19 21.57 -25.51 2.21
C PRO A 19 22.05 -24.07 2.48
N SER A 20 23.37 -23.93 2.46
CA SER A 20 24.14 -22.68 2.48
C SER A 20 24.07 -21.99 1.12
N TRP A 21 23.37 -20.85 1.03
CA TRP A 21 23.44 -19.98 -0.16
C TRP A 21 24.54 -18.93 0.01
N ALA A 22 25.77 -19.38 0.27
CA ALA A 22 26.95 -18.51 0.18
C ALA A 22 27.80 -18.92 -1.03
N ALA A 23 28.19 -17.91 -1.80
CA ALA A 23 29.28 -17.90 -2.78
C ALA A 23 29.07 -18.65 -4.11
N ARG A 24 28.70 -17.88 -5.14
CA ARG A 24 29.13 -18.18 -6.51
C ARG A 24 29.62 -16.92 -7.22
N ARG A 25 30.84 -16.49 -6.87
CA ARG A 25 31.66 -15.60 -7.71
C ARG A 25 32.04 -16.35 -8.98
N ARG A 26 31.35 -16.09 -10.10
CA ARG A 26 31.88 -16.46 -11.42
C ARG A 26 32.86 -15.37 -11.85
N LYS A 27 34.12 -15.75 -12.04
CA LYS A 27 35.14 -14.96 -12.74
C LYS A 27 34.74 -14.91 -14.21
N SER A 28 34.56 -13.70 -14.76
CA SER A 28 34.44 -13.47 -16.19
C SER A 28 35.83 -13.62 -16.85
N PRO A 29 35.98 -14.36 -17.95
CA PRO A 29 37.24 -14.42 -18.67
C PRO A 29 37.43 -13.15 -19.50
N LEU A 30 38.64 -12.62 -19.38
CA LEU A 30 39.24 -11.56 -20.15
C LEU A 30 39.25 -11.94 -21.65
N SER A 31 38.64 -11.13 -22.52
CA SER A 31 39.06 -11.03 -23.92
C SER A 31 39.32 -9.57 -24.26
N ASP A 32 40.61 -9.26 -24.31
CA ASP A 32 41.17 -8.10 -24.97
C ASP A 32 40.78 -8.12 -26.46
N HIS A 33 40.11 -7.07 -26.91
CA HIS A 33 40.34 -6.56 -28.25
C HIS A 33 40.14 -5.05 -28.24
N ARG A 34 41.28 -4.36 -28.23
CA ARG A 34 41.54 -3.09 -28.93
C ARG A 34 40.46 -2.75 -29.97
N GLN A 35 40.00 -1.51 -29.97
CA GLN A 35 40.17 -0.55 -31.07
C GLN A 35 39.63 0.80 -30.59
N GLY A 36 40.51 1.80 -30.60
CA GLY A 36 40.20 3.15 -30.17
C GLY A 36 39.27 3.84 -31.17
N VAL A 37 38.28 4.56 -30.63
CA VAL A 37 37.69 5.70 -31.32
C VAL A 37 37.54 6.79 -30.29
N LEU A 38 38.53 7.68 -30.23
CA LEU A 38 38.43 8.98 -29.57
C LEU A 38 37.31 9.78 -30.27
N ARG A 39 36.06 9.61 -29.83
CA ARG A 39 34.97 10.50 -30.22
C ARG A 39 35.10 11.79 -29.43
N ARG A 40 35.73 12.75 -30.11
CA ARG A 40 35.90 14.16 -29.81
C ARG A 40 34.83 14.70 -28.85
N ALA A 41 35.25 15.08 -27.66
CA ALA A 41 34.53 16.01 -26.80
C ALA A 41 34.24 17.29 -27.61
N ARG A 42 32.97 17.48 -28.00
CA ARG A 42 32.50 18.72 -28.61
C ARG A 42 32.33 19.73 -27.48
N ARG A 43 33.45 20.34 -27.10
CA ARG A 43 33.49 21.52 -26.24
C ARG A 43 32.75 22.64 -26.96
N TRP A 44 31.55 22.98 -26.50
CA TRP A 44 30.91 24.23 -26.87
C TRP A 44 31.59 25.34 -26.07
N ALA A 45 32.61 25.94 -26.68
CA ALA A 45 33.16 27.21 -26.24
C ALA A 45 32.18 28.30 -26.71
N VAL A 46 31.45 28.92 -25.78
CA VAL A 46 30.70 30.14 -26.03
C VAL A 46 31.57 31.29 -25.50
N PRO A 47 31.96 32.27 -26.32
CA PRO A 47 32.86 33.32 -25.89
C PRO A 47 32.12 34.35 -25.01
N PHE A 48 32.81 34.67 -23.93
CA PHE A 48 32.65 35.80 -23.04
C PHE A 48 32.84 37.11 -23.82
N SER A 49 31.93 38.10 -23.69
CA SER A 49 32.27 39.52 -23.44
C SER A 49 31.09 40.48 -23.62
N LEU A 50 30.75 41.16 -22.51
CA LEU A 50 30.55 42.61 -22.34
C LEU A 50 29.54 43.33 -23.27
N LEU A 51 28.47 43.85 -22.67
CA LEU A 51 28.19 45.29 -22.51
C LEU A 51 26.85 45.45 -21.76
N TYR A 52 26.89 45.90 -20.51
CA TYR A 52 26.47 47.25 -20.09
C TYR A 52 24.97 47.56 -20.32
N GLY A 53 24.23 47.44 -19.21
CA GLY A 53 23.29 48.44 -18.68
C GLY A 53 22.29 49.09 -19.61
N ILE A 54 21.02 48.67 -19.49
CA ILE A 54 19.89 49.61 -19.53
C ILE A 54 18.99 49.33 -18.33
N LEU A 55 19.21 50.15 -17.31
CA LEU A 55 18.25 50.54 -16.29
C LEU A 55 17.00 51.09 -17.01
N GLY A 56 15.88 50.40 -16.88
CA GLY A 56 14.63 50.73 -17.57
C GLY A 56 13.43 50.35 -16.73
N THR A 57 13.35 50.93 -15.52
CA THR A 57 12.15 50.96 -14.68
C THR A 57 10.99 51.58 -15.45
N ILE A 58 10.04 50.75 -15.88
CA ILE A 58 8.71 51.21 -16.32
C ILE A 58 7.72 50.81 -15.22
N LEU A 59 7.47 51.76 -14.33
CA LEU A 59 6.33 51.78 -13.41
C LEU A 59 5.08 52.05 -14.25
N LEU A 60 4.16 51.08 -14.31
CA LEU A 60 2.78 51.31 -14.68
C LEU A 60 1.91 51.19 -13.41
N PRO A 61 1.23 52.26 -12.98
CA PRO A 61 0.21 52.16 -11.95
C PRO A 61 -1.04 51.53 -12.59
N GLY A 62 -1.15 50.21 -12.47
CA GLY A 62 -2.40 49.49 -12.77
C GLY A 62 -3.42 49.77 -11.68
N CYS A 63 -4.08 50.92 -11.75
CA CYS A 63 -5.31 51.21 -11.02
C CYS A 63 -6.45 50.51 -11.77
N GLY A 64 -7.06 49.48 -11.18
CA GLY A 64 -8.10 48.72 -11.85
C GLY A 64 -8.93 47.85 -10.92
N GLY A 65 -10.03 48.41 -10.41
CA GLY A 65 -11.26 47.67 -10.16
C GLY A 65 -11.36 46.92 -8.84
N GLN A 66 -11.70 47.62 -7.76
CA GLN A 66 -12.46 47.05 -6.66
C GLN A 66 -13.80 46.53 -7.21
N GLN A 67 -13.94 45.21 -7.35
CA GLN A 67 -15.25 44.58 -7.46
C GLN A 67 -15.85 44.51 -6.06
N VAL A 68 -16.69 45.50 -5.76
CA VAL A 68 -17.64 45.46 -4.64
C VAL A 68 -18.92 44.79 -5.12
N ALA A 69 -19.43 43.90 -4.26
CA ALA A 69 -20.79 43.38 -4.18
C ALA A 69 -21.21 42.25 -5.15
N SER A 70 -21.41 41.07 -4.57
CA SER A 70 -22.78 40.68 -4.17
C SER A 70 -22.72 39.62 -3.06
N PRO A 71 -23.49 39.75 -1.97
CA PRO A 71 -23.72 38.62 -1.07
C PRO A 71 -24.52 37.55 -1.83
N PRO A 72 -24.26 36.25 -1.61
CA PRO A 72 -25.06 35.20 -2.21
C PRO A 72 -26.52 35.40 -1.79
N ALA A 73 -27.43 35.35 -2.77
CA ALA A 73 -28.85 35.30 -2.51
C ALA A 73 -29.12 34.18 -1.51
N LEU A 74 -29.69 34.52 -0.36
CA LEU A 74 -30.20 33.55 0.60
C LEU A 74 -31.25 32.70 -0.14
N PHE A 75 -30.90 31.46 -0.42
CA PHE A 75 -31.82 30.48 -0.98
C PHE A 75 -32.89 30.20 0.09
N LEU A 76 -34.07 30.80 -0.05
CA LEU A 76 -35.24 30.37 0.70
C LEU A 76 -35.76 29.08 0.03
N PRO A 77 -35.74 27.92 0.69
CA PRO A 77 -36.44 26.76 0.16
C PRO A 77 -37.94 27.04 0.12
N PRO A 78 -38.65 26.61 -0.94
CA PRO A 78 -40.09 26.76 -1.03
C PRO A 78 -40.76 26.06 0.15
N ALA A 79 -41.77 26.75 0.69
CA ALA A 79 -42.64 26.30 1.77
C ALA A 79 -42.93 24.80 1.65
N ALA A 80 -42.60 24.07 2.72
CA ALA A 80 -42.97 22.68 2.88
C ALA A 80 -44.50 22.59 2.79
N ALA A 81 -45.00 22.16 1.62
CA ALA A 81 -46.37 21.71 1.47
C ALA A 81 -46.53 20.50 2.39
N SER A 82 -47.21 20.72 3.51
CA SER A 82 -47.60 19.68 4.46
C SER A 82 -48.54 18.70 3.76
N LEU A 83 -47.98 17.63 3.21
CA LEU A 83 -48.75 16.47 2.78
C LEU A 83 -49.16 15.71 4.04
N SER A 84 -50.42 15.87 4.46
CA SER A 84 -51.03 15.03 5.47
C SER A 84 -51.04 13.58 4.97
N PRO A 85 -50.55 12.60 5.75
CA PRO A 85 -50.66 11.20 5.35
C PRO A 85 -52.13 10.75 5.42
N PRO A 86 -52.62 9.94 4.47
CA PRO A 86 -53.90 9.28 4.62
C PRO A 86 -53.84 8.29 5.79
N SER A 87 -54.74 8.43 6.75
CA SER A 87 -54.93 7.45 7.81
C SER A 87 -55.60 6.20 7.24
N THR A 88 -54.79 5.27 6.74
CA THR A 88 -55.27 3.94 6.34
C THR A 88 -55.46 3.08 7.59
N SER A 89 -56.69 3.00 8.09
CA SER A 89 -57.07 2.08 9.16
C SER A 89 -57.00 0.63 8.64
N LEU A 90 -55.99 -0.12 9.07
CA LEU A 90 -55.90 -1.57 8.86
C LEU A 90 -56.94 -2.30 9.73
N PRO A 91 -57.60 -3.35 9.22
CA PRO A 91 -58.45 -4.19 10.05
C PRO A 91 -57.59 -4.95 11.09
N ALA A 92 -58.06 -4.97 12.33
CA ALA A 92 -57.49 -5.74 13.42
C ALA A 92 -57.59 -7.25 13.12
N GLY A 93 -56.57 -7.79 12.46
CA GLY A 93 -56.34 -9.23 12.39
C GLY A 93 -55.98 -9.75 13.78
N GLN A 94 -56.70 -10.77 14.23
CA GLN A 94 -56.47 -11.44 15.50
C GLN A 94 -55.06 -12.06 15.49
N PHE A 95 -54.14 -11.46 16.26
CA PHE A 95 -52.83 -12.06 16.52
C PHE A 95 -53.00 -13.17 17.55
N SER A 96 -52.94 -14.42 17.10
CA SER A 96 -52.70 -15.56 17.99
C SER A 96 -51.27 -15.45 18.51
N PHE A 97 -51.12 -15.07 19.77
CA PHE A 97 -49.83 -15.06 20.45
C PHE A 97 -49.33 -16.51 20.57
N LEU A 98 -48.37 -16.89 19.74
CA LEU A 98 -47.53 -18.07 20.00
C LEU A 98 -46.71 -17.77 21.26
N ALA A 99 -46.79 -18.68 22.24
CA ALA A 99 -46.06 -18.61 23.49
C ALA A 99 -44.55 -18.36 23.21
N PRO A 100 -43.86 -17.57 24.05
CA PRO A 100 -42.43 -17.37 23.91
C PRO A 100 -41.73 -18.72 24.07
N SER A 101 -41.18 -19.24 22.97
CA SER A 101 -40.14 -20.25 23.05
C SER A 101 -39.01 -19.65 23.86
N THR A 102 -38.68 -20.29 24.98
CA THR A 102 -37.46 -20.05 25.75
C THR A 102 -36.30 -19.77 24.80
N PRO A 103 -35.46 -18.74 25.04
CA PRO A 103 -34.24 -18.57 24.28
C PRO A 103 -33.40 -19.81 24.54
N THR A 104 -33.40 -20.75 23.59
CA THR A 104 -32.34 -21.74 23.51
C THR A 104 -31.07 -20.93 23.39
N THR A 105 -30.27 -20.90 24.45
CA THR A 105 -28.89 -20.42 24.40
C THR A 105 -28.21 -21.23 23.32
N VAL A 106 -28.19 -20.68 22.09
CA VAL A 106 -27.42 -21.21 20.98
C VAL A 106 -25.98 -21.07 21.44
N ALA A 107 -25.37 -22.20 21.79
CA ALA A 107 -23.93 -22.24 21.98
C ALA A 107 -23.29 -21.58 20.74
N PRO A 108 -22.31 -20.67 20.91
CA PRO A 108 -21.66 -20.03 19.78
C PRO A 108 -21.20 -21.13 18.82
N PRO A 109 -21.48 -21.01 17.51
CA PRO A 109 -21.04 -22.01 16.55
C PRO A 109 -19.54 -22.19 16.73
N SER A 110 -19.13 -23.41 17.07
CA SER A 110 -17.73 -23.82 17.15
C SER A 110 -17.01 -23.28 15.92
N GLY A 111 -15.94 -22.53 16.18
CA GLY A 111 -15.32 -21.59 15.25
C GLY A 111 -15.33 -22.03 13.80
N VAL A 112 -16.04 -21.28 12.97
CA VAL A 112 -15.85 -21.32 11.52
C VAL A 112 -14.41 -20.86 11.28
N LEU A 113 -13.51 -21.83 11.02
CA LEU A 113 -12.19 -21.54 10.51
C LEU A 113 -12.36 -20.98 9.11
N CYS A 114 -12.48 -19.67 9.00
CA CYS A 114 -12.46 -18.98 7.72
C CYS A 114 -11.00 -18.82 7.26
N ARG A 115 -10.78 -18.83 5.94
CA ARG A 115 -9.45 -18.58 5.35
C ARG A 115 -9.27 -17.08 5.14
N ASN A 116 -8.20 -16.51 5.67
CA ASN A 116 -7.76 -15.17 5.30
C ASN A 116 -7.00 -15.20 3.98
N ASP A 117 -7.33 -14.30 3.06
CA ASP A 117 -6.60 -14.15 1.81
C ASP A 117 -6.80 -12.75 1.23
N LEU A 118 -5.71 -12.17 0.72
CA LEU A 118 -5.66 -10.85 0.08
C LEU A 118 -5.07 -11.02 -1.30
N GLN A 119 -5.81 -10.60 -2.31
CA GLN A 119 -5.36 -10.60 -3.70
C GLN A 119 -5.04 -9.17 -4.12
N TYR A 120 -3.85 -8.94 -4.66
CA TYR A 120 -3.49 -7.68 -5.30
C TYR A 120 -4.18 -7.56 -6.66
N LEU A 121 -4.72 -6.39 -6.98
CA LEU A 121 -5.36 -6.13 -8.27
C LEU A 121 -4.55 -5.15 -9.11
N GLU A 122 -4.27 -3.95 -8.58
CA GLU A 122 -3.52 -2.91 -9.31
C GLU A 122 -3.00 -1.80 -8.39
N ASP A 123 -1.98 -1.08 -8.88
CA ASP A 123 -1.56 0.21 -8.35
C ASP A 123 -2.53 1.30 -8.81
N LEU A 124 -3.09 2.06 -7.88
CA LEU A 124 -4.03 3.13 -8.19
C LEU A 124 -3.36 4.50 -8.40
N THR A 125 -2.21 4.75 -7.77
CA THR A 125 -1.56 6.07 -7.79
C THR A 125 -0.14 6.08 -8.33
N ILE A 126 0.77 5.30 -7.76
CA ILE A 126 2.20 5.33 -8.08
C ILE A 126 2.58 3.97 -8.65
N PRO A 127 2.68 3.81 -9.98
CA PRO A 127 3.18 2.58 -10.59
C PRO A 127 4.62 2.29 -10.19
N ASP A 128 5.00 1.03 -10.28
CA ASP A 128 6.37 0.62 -9.96
C ASP A 128 7.41 1.25 -10.88
N GLY A 129 8.54 1.65 -10.29
CA GLY A 129 9.64 2.32 -11.00
C GLY A 129 9.39 3.79 -11.30
N SER A 130 8.33 4.39 -10.75
CA SER A 130 8.02 5.81 -10.92
C SER A 130 9.19 6.71 -10.50
N LEU A 131 9.49 7.72 -11.32
CA LEU A 131 10.46 8.77 -10.99
C LEU A 131 9.82 9.78 -10.04
N VAL A 132 10.48 10.02 -8.90
CA VAL A 132 9.99 10.94 -7.87
C VAL A 132 11.09 11.90 -7.42
N ALA A 133 10.68 13.10 -7.00
CA ALA A 133 11.59 14.10 -6.48
C ALA A 133 12.10 13.71 -5.07
N PRO A 134 13.35 14.03 -4.71
CA PRO A 134 13.87 13.79 -3.37
C PRO A 134 13.02 14.49 -2.30
N GLY A 135 12.70 13.79 -1.20
CA GLY A 135 11.93 14.34 -0.08
C GLY A 135 10.42 14.53 -0.33
N SER A 136 9.92 14.14 -1.52
CA SER A 136 8.49 14.24 -1.83
C SER A 136 7.64 13.29 -0.98
N LEU A 137 6.42 13.74 -0.64
CA LEU A 137 5.40 12.89 -0.03
C LEU A 137 4.69 12.08 -1.13
N LEU A 138 4.56 10.78 -0.89
CA LEU A 138 4.05 9.81 -1.84
C LEU A 138 2.79 9.15 -1.26
N ASP A 139 1.64 9.40 -1.86
CA ASP A 139 0.37 8.76 -1.51
C ASP A 139 0.19 7.50 -2.35
N LYS A 140 0.69 6.37 -1.86
CA LYS A 140 0.60 5.09 -2.56
C LYS A 140 -0.70 4.41 -2.18
N GLN A 141 -1.46 4.03 -3.21
CA GLN A 141 -2.71 3.31 -3.07
C GLN A 141 -2.71 2.08 -3.96
N TRP A 142 -3.16 0.95 -3.40
CA TRP A 142 -3.35 -0.30 -4.11
C TRP A 142 -4.83 -0.68 -4.05
N ARG A 143 -5.38 -1.12 -5.17
CA ARG A 143 -6.65 -1.85 -5.19
C ARG A 143 -6.35 -3.30 -4.87
N VAL A 144 -7.04 -3.83 -3.87
CA VAL A 144 -6.93 -5.23 -3.43
C VAL A 144 -8.31 -5.84 -3.31
N LYS A 145 -8.38 -7.17 -3.26
CA LYS A 145 -9.59 -7.90 -2.97
C LYS A 145 -9.40 -8.79 -1.76
N ASN A 146 -10.40 -8.82 -0.88
CA ASN A 146 -10.53 -9.88 0.10
C ASN A 146 -11.02 -11.15 -0.62
N SER A 147 -10.10 -11.99 -1.07
CA SER A 147 -10.35 -13.28 -1.72
C SER A 147 -10.53 -14.43 -0.72
N GLY A 148 -10.51 -14.10 0.58
CA GLY A 148 -10.75 -15.03 1.67
C GLY A 148 -12.23 -15.22 1.98
N ASP A 149 -12.46 -16.02 3.01
CA ASP A 149 -13.78 -16.32 3.57
C ASP A 149 -14.02 -15.54 4.88
N CYS A 150 -12.98 -14.91 5.43
CA CYS A 150 -13.06 -14.05 6.62
C CYS A 150 -13.33 -12.61 6.25
N ASN A 151 -14.12 -11.90 7.06
CA ASN A 151 -14.15 -10.44 7.02
C ASN A 151 -12.90 -9.88 7.71
N TRP A 152 -12.27 -8.89 7.11
CA TRP A 152 -11.24 -8.10 7.78
C TRP A 152 -11.91 -7.00 8.60
N ASP A 153 -11.53 -6.92 9.87
CA ASP A 153 -11.97 -5.90 10.81
C ASP A 153 -10.77 -5.10 11.36
N GLY A 154 -11.02 -4.27 12.37
CA GLY A 154 -10.00 -3.41 12.98
C GLY A 154 -8.86 -4.14 13.72
N HIS A 155 -8.89 -5.47 13.83
CA HIS A 155 -7.83 -6.28 14.45
C HIS A 155 -6.79 -6.76 13.43
N TYR A 156 -7.07 -6.65 12.14
CA TYR A 156 -6.13 -7.00 11.08
C TYR A 156 -5.08 -5.90 10.90
N ARG A 157 -3.88 -6.29 10.48
CA ARG A 157 -2.72 -5.39 10.35
C ARG A 157 -2.08 -5.52 8.97
N LEU A 158 -1.46 -4.44 8.52
CA LEU A 158 -0.56 -4.41 7.37
C LEU A 158 0.83 -4.02 7.89
N ARG A 159 1.83 -4.86 7.66
CA ARG A 159 3.18 -4.72 8.25
C ARG A 159 4.25 -4.66 7.17
N LEU A 160 5.26 -3.83 7.39
CA LEU A 160 6.49 -3.82 6.61
C LEU A 160 7.25 -5.12 6.87
N VAL A 161 7.55 -5.87 5.81
CA VAL A 161 8.26 -7.17 5.91
C VAL A 161 9.62 -7.14 5.23
N SER A 162 9.85 -6.23 4.29
CA SER A 162 11.12 -6.09 3.56
C SER A 162 11.28 -4.68 2.97
N GLY A 163 12.53 -4.29 2.73
CA GLY A 163 12.89 -3.00 2.16
C GLY A 163 12.86 -1.84 3.18
N ASP A 164 12.81 -0.62 2.66
CA ASP A 164 12.84 0.60 3.46
C ASP A 164 11.43 1.00 3.91
N ALA A 165 11.29 1.54 5.12
CA ALA A 165 10.00 2.05 5.58
C ALA A 165 9.56 3.33 4.84
N LEU A 166 10.51 4.03 4.20
CA LEU A 166 10.28 5.28 3.45
C LEU A 166 9.44 6.29 4.26
N GLY A 167 9.76 6.47 5.53
CA GLY A 167 9.06 7.40 6.43
C GLY A 167 7.69 6.93 6.95
N ALA A 168 7.18 5.77 6.51
CA ALA A 168 5.95 5.19 7.03
C ALA A 168 6.19 4.46 8.38
N ALA A 169 5.16 4.36 9.21
CA ALA A 169 5.19 3.51 10.40
C ALA A 169 5.19 2.03 9.98
N PRO A 170 6.03 1.16 10.55
CA PRO A 170 6.23 -0.22 10.07
C PRO A 170 5.00 -1.14 10.23
N GLU A 171 3.94 -0.67 10.87
CA GLU A 171 2.65 -1.36 10.99
C GLU A 171 1.52 -0.33 10.98
N GLN A 172 0.41 -0.67 10.32
CA GLN A 172 -0.87 0.03 10.46
C GLN A 172 -2.06 -0.95 10.44
N ALA A 173 -3.25 -0.46 10.78
CA ALA A 173 -4.47 -1.24 10.62
C ALA A 173 -4.71 -1.58 9.14
N LEU A 174 -5.11 -2.82 8.86
CA LEU A 174 -5.57 -3.18 7.53
C LEU A 174 -6.95 -2.54 7.29
N TYR A 175 -7.22 -2.10 6.06
CA TYR A 175 -8.53 -1.54 5.72
C TYR A 175 -9.62 -2.62 5.87
N PRO A 176 -10.70 -2.37 6.62
CA PRO A 176 -11.78 -3.34 6.80
C PRO A 176 -12.47 -3.68 5.47
N ALA A 177 -12.65 -4.97 5.18
CA ALA A 177 -13.32 -5.43 3.97
C ALA A 177 -14.06 -6.73 4.22
N ARG A 178 -15.26 -6.86 3.64
CA ARG A 178 -16.02 -8.11 3.69
C ARG A 178 -15.39 -9.14 2.75
N ALA A 179 -15.55 -10.43 3.07
CA ALA A 179 -15.18 -11.51 2.17
C ALA A 179 -15.79 -11.28 0.76
N GLY A 180 -14.96 -11.46 -0.27
CA GLY A 180 -15.31 -11.27 -1.68
C GLY A 180 -15.34 -9.82 -2.17
N THR A 181 -15.11 -8.82 -1.32
CA THR A 181 -15.17 -7.38 -1.70
C THR A 181 -13.79 -6.79 -1.97
N GLU A 182 -13.76 -5.71 -2.77
CA GLU A 182 -12.55 -4.93 -3.02
C GLU A 182 -12.35 -3.85 -1.96
N ALA A 183 -11.09 -3.50 -1.72
CA ALA A 183 -10.67 -2.45 -0.80
C ALA A 183 -9.49 -1.66 -1.38
N VAL A 184 -9.29 -0.45 -0.86
CA VAL A 184 -8.13 0.37 -1.19
C VAL A 184 -7.22 0.44 0.02
N LEU A 185 -6.00 -0.08 -0.13
CA LEU A 185 -4.94 0.10 0.86
C LEU A 185 -4.20 1.39 0.54
N ARG A 186 -3.95 2.21 1.57
CA ARG A 186 -3.24 3.48 1.43
C ARG A 186 -2.11 3.55 2.45
N ILE A 187 -0.92 3.95 1.98
CA ILE A 187 0.21 4.32 2.84
C ILE A 187 0.80 5.63 2.33
N LEU A 188 1.08 6.54 3.25
CA LEU A 188 1.86 7.75 2.98
C LEU A 188 3.34 7.45 3.19
N PHE A 189 4.13 7.60 2.14
CA PHE A 189 5.58 7.46 2.15
C PHE A 189 6.26 8.82 1.94
N THR A 190 7.55 8.89 2.24
CA THR A 190 8.44 10.01 1.97
C THR A 190 9.62 9.49 1.17
N ALA A 191 9.82 10.05 -0.03
CA ALA A 191 10.96 9.72 -0.87
C ALA A 191 12.28 10.10 -0.18
N PRO A 192 13.31 9.24 -0.19
CA PRO A 192 14.61 9.58 0.37
C PRO A 192 15.23 10.80 -0.33
N LEU A 193 16.15 11.47 0.37
CA LEU A 193 16.86 12.64 -0.19
C LEU A 193 17.97 12.24 -1.17
N VAL A 194 18.43 10.99 -1.10
CA VAL A 194 19.53 10.48 -1.91
C VAL A 194 18.94 9.81 -3.15
N ALA A 195 19.54 10.06 -4.31
CA ALA A 195 19.13 9.42 -5.55
C ALA A 195 19.37 7.90 -5.50
N GLY A 196 18.45 7.13 -6.04
CA GLY A 196 18.51 5.67 -6.02
C GLY A 196 17.16 5.02 -6.25
N THR A 197 17.17 3.69 -6.40
CA THR A 197 15.95 2.88 -6.44
C THR A 197 15.64 2.41 -5.03
N TYR A 198 14.40 2.63 -4.59
CA TYR A 198 13.92 2.27 -3.27
C TYR A 198 12.68 1.40 -3.37
N ARG A 199 12.57 0.43 -2.47
CA ARG A 199 11.45 -0.52 -2.41
C ARG A 199 10.99 -0.70 -0.97
N SER A 200 9.68 -0.79 -0.78
CA SER A 200 9.02 -1.07 0.50
C SER A 200 7.93 -2.12 0.31
N GLU A 201 8.02 -3.25 0.99
CA GLU A 201 7.13 -4.41 0.81
C GLU A 201 6.35 -4.73 2.08
N TRP A 202 5.04 -4.93 1.93
CA TRP A 202 4.07 -4.98 3.00
C TRP A 202 3.19 -6.23 2.90
N GLN A 203 2.96 -6.86 4.06
CA GLN A 203 2.19 -8.09 4.17
C GLN A 203 1.00 -7.88 5.13
N ALA A 204 -0.16 -8.45 4.78
CA ALA A 204 -1.31 -8.49 5.68
C ALA A 204 -1.13 -9.57 6.77
N TYR A 205 -1.58 -9.27 7.99
CA TYR A 205 -1.51 -10.13 9.17
C TYR A 205 -2.88 -10.23 9.83
N ALA A 206 -3.26 -11.46 10.17
CA ALA A 206 -4.47 -11.76 10.91
C ALA A 206 -4.30 -11.48 12.41
N PRO A 207 -5.39 -11.43 13.21
CA PRO A 207 -5.31 -11.14 14.64
C PRO A 207 -4.46 -12.11 15.46
N ASP A 208 -4.26 -13.33 14.96
CA ASP A 208 -3.38 -14.35 15.53
C ASP A 208 -1.90 -14.21 15.11
N ASN A 209 -1.55 -13.09 14.47
CA ASN A 209 -0.22 -12.79 13.89
C ASN A 209 0.22 -13.72 12.75
N THR A 210 -0.69 -14.43 12.10
CA THR A 210 -0.36 -15.17 10.88
C THR A 210 -0.36 -14.25 9.65
N PRO A 211 0.69 -14.25 8.81
CA PRO A 211 0.67 -13.51 7.55
C PRO A 211 -0.23 -14.22 6.53
N PHE A 212 -0.91 -13.46 5.68
CA PHE A 212 -1.78 -14.02 4.64
C PHE A 212 -1.83 -13.14 3.38
N GLY A 213 -2.18 -13.76 2.25
CA GLY A 213 -2.36 -13.09 0.96
C GLY A 213 -1.08 -12.68 0.26
N GLU A 214 -1.25 -12.03 -0.89
CA GLU A 214 -0.18 -11.47 -1.70
C GLU A 214 0.39 -10.21 -1.04
N PRO A 215 1.73 -10.06 -0.96
CA PRO A 215 2.33 -8.82 -0.49
C PRO A 215 2.10 -7.69 -1.50
N VAL A 216 1.93 -6.48 -1.00
CA VAL A 216 1.89 -5.25 -1.81
C VAL A 216 3.16 -4.45 -1.59
N PHE A 217 3.59 -3.69 -2.61
CA PHE A 217 4.82 -2.93 -2.50
C PHE A 217 4.78 -1.62 -3.26
N ILE A 218 5.68 -0.72 -2.88
CA ILE A 218 6.03 0.47 -3.66
C ILE A 218 7.49 0.32 -4.10
N GLU A 219 7.74 0.61 -5.37
CA GLU A 219 9.08 0.78 -5.92
C GLU A 219 9.17 2.13 -6.64
N VAL A 220 10.14 2.96 -6.26
CA VAL A 220 10.35 4.29 -6.83
C VAL A 220 11.83 4.53 -7.13
N VAL A 221 12.07 5.39 -8.11
CA VAL A 221 13.40 5.87 -8.46
C VAL A 221 13.49 7.35 -8.10
N VAL A 222 14.31 7.67 -7.10
CA VAL A 222 14.59 9.05 -6.71
C VAL A 222 15.66 9.61 -7.65
N SER A 223 15.35 10.71 -8.35
CA SER A 223 16.27 11.45 -9.20
C SER A 223 16.17 12.96 -8.90
N PRO A 224 17.30 13.70 -8.86
CA PRO A 224 17.30 15.16 -8.81
C PRO A 224 16.69 15.79 -10.07
#